data_AF-A0A366XPG7-F1
#
_entry.id   AF-A0A366XPG7-F1
#
_cell.length_a   1.000
_cell.length_b   1.000
_cell.length_c   1.000
_cell.angle_alpha   90.00
_cell.angle_beta   90.00
_cell.angle_gamma   90.00
#
_symmetry.space_group_name_H-M   'P 1'
#
loop_
_entity.id
_entity.type
_entity.pdbx_description
1 polymer ?
#
loop_
_entity_poly.entity_id
_entity_poly.type
_entity_poly.pdbx_seq_one_letter_code
_entity_poly.pdbx_strand_id
1 'polypeptide(L)'
;MNQAPDLTFLILFIHHLTLVRIYYNKGGFGVGRHNLNHFKKVIYICEIYKEQRFYYRQEFLLNGIRWGHPKPITEKTFVKRRKAGFPVIYRFIDQLPPHIVRQVQEINALIDLALDTKDKAWFKQLVKKRKKLIGQ
;
A
#
# COMPACT_ATOMS: atom_id res chain seq x y z
N MET A 1 -37.00 -1.69 -28.83
CA MET A 1 -37.40 -0.92 -27.63
C MET A 1 -36.35 -1.20 -26.57
N ASN A 2 -35.42 -0.26 -26.41
CA ASN A 2 -34.23 -0.44 -25.59
C ASN A 2 -34.56 -0.09 -24.14
N GLN A 3 -34.56 -1.09 -23.28
CA GLN A 3 -34.77 -0.96 -21.85
C GLN A 3 -33.43 -0.58 -21.21
N ALA A 4 -33.34 0.66 -20.73
CA ALA A 4 -32.16 1.19 -20.06
C ALA A 4 -31.88 0.42 -18.75
N PRO A 5 -30.63 0.09 -18.41
CA PRO A 5 -30.30 -0.48 -17.13
C PRO A 5 -30.39 0.56 -16.01
N ASP A 6 -31.01 0.10 -14.92
CA ASP A 6 -31.28 0.73 -13.64
C ASP A 6 -30.08 1.50 -13.05
N LEU A 7 -30.27 2.81 -12.85
CA LEU A 7 -29.29 3.78 -12.33
C LEU A 7 -28.94 3.58 -10.84
N THR A 8 -29.55 2.61 -10.17
CA THR A 8 -29.31 2.37 -8.74
C THR A 8 -27.97 1.67 -8.45
N PHE A 9 -27.37 1.00 -9.45
CA PHE A 9 -26.07 0.33 -9.29
C PHE A 9 -24.84 1.25 -9.46
N LEU A 10 -25.02 2.45 -10.01
CA LEU A 10 -23.89 3.35 -10.31
C LEU A 10 -23.51 4.28 -9.15
N ILE A 11 -24.34 4.38 -8.12
CA ILE A 11 -24.11 5.30 -6.98
C ILE A 11 -23.24 4.65 -5.88
N LEU A 12 -23.18 3.31 -5.80
CA LEU A 12 -22.31 2.62 -4.83
C LEU A 12 -20.86 2.45 -5.29
N PHE A 13 -20.54 2.72 -6.57
CA PHE A 13 -19.18 2.56 -7.08
C PHE A 13 -18.30 3.82 -6.93
N ILE A 14 -18.90 5.00 -6.69
CA ILE A 14 -18.15 6.27 -6.63
C ILE A 14 -17.81 6.70 -5.20
N HIS A 15 -18.45 6.14 -4.17
CA HIS A 15 -18.15 6.47 -2.77
C HIS A 15 -16.95 5.71 -2.16
N HIS A 16 -16.30 4.81 -2.91
CA HIS A 16 -15.11 4.08 -2.45
C HIS A 16 -13.78 4.65 -2.99
N LEU A 17 -13.77 5.89 -3.48
CA LEU A 17 -12.53 6.66 -3.67
C LEU A 17 -12.11 7.28 -2.34
N THR A 18 -11.65 6.42 -1.43
CA THR A 18 -11.13 6.81 -0.13
C THR A 18 -9.85 7.62 -0.34
N LEU A 19 -9.98 8.93 -0.14
CA LEU A 19 -8.95 9.93 0.14
C LEU A 19 -7.59 9.33 0.55
N VAL A 20 -6.68 9.17 -0.41
CA VAL A 20 -5.25 9.08 -0.08
C VAL A 20 -4.83 10.47 0.38
N ARG A 21 -4.86 10.72 1.68
CA ARG A 21 -4.40 11.98 2.28
C ARG A 21 -2.87 11.99 2.26
N ILE A 22 -2.30 12.45 1.16
CA ILE A 22 -0.84 12.62 1.03
C ILE A 22 -0.42 13.83 1.86
N TYR A 23 0.09 13.60 3.06
CA TYR A 23 0.73 14.64 3.85
C TYR A 23 2.19 14.81 3.41
N TYR A 24 2.45 15.85 2.62
CA TYR A 24 3.81 16.33 2.38
C TYR A 24 4.30 17.05 3.64
N ASN A 25 5.08 16.35 4.47
CA ASN A 25 5.79 17.04 5.54
C ASN A 25 7.00 17.76 4.90
N LYS A 26 6.86 19.08 4.65
CA LYS A 26 8.00 19.99 4.43
C LYS A 26 8.74 20.17 5.76
N GLY A 27 9.26 19.08 6.30
CA GLY A 27 10.01 19.08 7.55
C GLY A 27 11.40 19.65 7.34
N GLY A 28 11.55 20.95 7.64
CA GLY A 28 12.77 21.56 8.15
C GLY A 28 13.95 21.71 7.18
N PHE A 29 14.25 22.95 6.81
CA PHE A 29 15.59 23.38 6.40
C PHE A 29 16.61 23.08 7.51
N GLY A 30 17.11 21.86 7.56
CA GLY A 30 18.35 21.51 8.26
C GLY A 30 19.49 21.54 7.26
N VAL A 31 20.20 22.66 7.17
CA VAL A 31 21.37 22.84 6.30
C VAL A 31 22.52 22.02 6.87
N GLY A 32 22.49 20.71 6.63
CA GLY A 32 23.65 19.82 6.74
C GLY A 32 24.22 19.62 5.34
N ARG A 33 25.16 20.48 4.92
CA ARG A 33 25.94 20.26 3.70
C ARG A 33 26.77 18.99 3.87
N HIS A 34 26.36 17.83 3.33
CA HIS A 34 27.31 16.77 2.95
C HIS A 34 26.75 15.87 1.84
N ASN A 35 27.51 15.84 0.73
CA ASN A 35 27.45 14.97 -0.44
C ASN A 35 26.18 15.01 -1.31
N LEU A 36 26.17 16.01 -2.18
CA LEU A 36 25.56 15.95 -3.52
C LEU A 36 26.02 14.67 -4.24
N ASN A 37 25.23 13.59 -4.13
CA ASN A 37 25.25 12.55 -5.15
C ASN A 37 24.58 13.15 -6.39
N HIS A 38 25.41 13.75 -7.24
CA HIS A 38 25.04 14.19 -8.58
C HIS A 38 24.18 13.09 -9.24
N PHE A 39 22.94 13.43 -9.59
CA PHE A 39 22.03 12.65 -10.47
C PHE A 39 21.17 11.50 -9.94
N LYS A 40 21.09 11.20 -8.64
CA LYS A 40 20.03 10.27 -8.14
C LYS A 40 19.13 10.93 -7.11
N LYS A 41 18.00 11.49 -7.57
CA LYS A 41 16.91 11.92 -6.68
C LYS A 41 16.31 10.65 -6.07
N VAL A 42 16.51 10.44 -4.77
CA VAL A 42 15.96 9.30 -4.02
C VAL A 42 15.00 9.83 -2.99
N ILE A 43 13.83 9.21 -2.85
CA ILE A 43 12.87 9.48 -1.78
C ILE A 43 12.64 8.22 -0.96
N TYR A 44 12.39 8.42 0.33
CA TYR A 44 12.03 7.35 1.25
C TYR A 44 10.57 7.50 1.64
N ILE A 45 9.80 6.42 1.63
CA ILE A 45 8.36 6.45 1.85
C ILE A 45 8.04 5.56 3.05
N CYS A 46 7.22 6.07 3.96
CA CYS A 46 6.60 5.31 5.03
C CYS A 46 5.10 5.29 4.77
N GLU A 47 4.56 4.11 4.47
CA GLU A 47 3.13 3.88 4.32
C GLU A 47 2.58 3.28 5.61
N ILE A 48 1.56 3.93 6.15
CA ILE A 48 0.93 3.59 7.43
C ILE A 48 -0.48 3.10 7.12
N TYR A 49 -0.71 1.81 7.33
CA TYR A 49 -1.98 1.14 7.14
C TYR A 49 -2.56 0.82 8.51
N LYS A 50 -3.55 1.62 8.95
CA LYS A 50 -4.02 1.65 10.34
C LYS A 50 -2.87 1.85 11.34
N GLU A 51 -2.29 0.76 11.84
CA GLU A 51 -1.17 0.74 12.79
C GLU A 51 0.12 0.12 12.22
N GLN A 52 0.04 -0.55 11.07
CA GLN A 52 1.20 -1.19 10.44
C GLN A 52 1.97 -0.20 9.56
N ARG A 53 3.30 -0.27 9.62
CA ARG A 53 4.19 0.60 8.86
C ARG A 53 5.00 -0.18 7.86
N PHE A 54 4.98 0.28 6.61
CA PHE A 54 5.77 -0.27 5.53
C PHE A 54 6.71 0.80 5.00
N TYR A 55 7.97 0.41 4.81
CA TYR A 55 9.02 1.34 4.45
C TYR A 55 9.54 1.01 3.05
N TYR A 56 9.67 2.04 2.22
CA TYR A 56 10.11 1.92 0.85
C TYR A 56 11.18 2.96 0.50
N ARG A 57 11.98 2.64 -0.52
CA ARG A 57 12.89 3.55 -1.20
C ARG A 57 12.49 3.63 -2.67
N GLN A 58 12.41 4.84 -3.20
CA GLN A 58 12.13 5.07 -4.61
C GLN A 58 13.21 5.96 -5.23
N GLU A 59 13.69 5.57 -6.40
CA GLU A 59 14.71 6.32 -7.14
C GLU A 59 14.08 6.98 -8.36
N PHE A 60 14.48 8.21 -8.65
CA PHE A 60 14.12 8.89 -9.88
C PHE A 60 15.01 8.41 -11.01
N LEU A 61 14.38 7.92 -12.06
CA LEU A 61 15.05 7.42 -13.26
C LEU A 61 15.12 8.54 -14.28
N LEU A 62 16.35 8.96 -14.62
CA LEU A 62 16.59 10.00 -15.62
C LEU A 62 16.22 9.54 -17.04
N ASN A 63 16.46 8.26 -17.34
CA ASN A 63 16.21 7.65 -18.67
C ASN A 63 14.71 7.57 -19.06
N GLY A 64 13.82 8.18 -18.28
CA GLY A 64 12.40 8.31 -18.61
C GLY A 64 11.66 9.32 -17.73
N ILE A 65 12.39 10.26 -17.10
CA ILE A 65 11.89 11.33 -16.22
C ILE A 65 10.72 10.85 -15.34
N ARG A 66 10.93 9.75 -14.62
CA ARG A 66 9.87 9.11 -13.81
C ARG A 66 10.43 8.53 -12.52
N TRP A 67 9.57 8.36 -11.53
CA TRP A 67 9.90 7.58 -10.35
C TRP A 67 9.91 6.08 -10.69
N GLY A 68 10.98 5.38 -10.33
CA GLY A 68 11.07 3.92 -10.47
C GLY A 68 10.16 3.18 -9.51
N HIS A 69 10.14 1.84 -9.56
CA HIS A 69 9.31 1.06 -8.65
C HIS A 69 9.80 1.18 -7.18
N PRO A 70 8.91 1.35 -6.19
CA PRO A 70 9.29 1.37 -4.78
C PRO A 70 9.90 0.03 -4.36
N LYS A 71 11.08 0.07 -3.73
CA LYS A 71 11.74 -1.12 -3.19
C LYS A 71 11.55 -1.18 -1.67
N PRO A 72 11.15 -2.32 -1.08
CA PRO A 72 10.97 -2.44 0.35
C PRO A 72 12.31 -2.27 1.09
N ILE A 73 12.28 -1.58 2.23
CA ILE A 73 13.42 -1.39 3.12
C ILE A 73 13.00 -1.63 4.56
N THR A 74 13.98 -1.73 5.46
CA THR A 74 13.71 -1.84 6.90
C THR A 74 13.46 -0.48 7.55
N GLU A 75 12.70 -0.47 8.65
CA GLU A 75 12.50 0.73 9.49
C GLU A 75 13.84 1.36 9.91
N LYS A 76 14.79 0.52 10.33
CA LYS A 76 16.15 0.95 10.72
C LYS A 76 16.80 1.76 9.60
N THR A 77 16.66 1.33 8.35
CA THR A 77 17.20 2.04 7.17
C THR A 77 16.46 3.36 6.94
N PHE A 78 15.14 3.35 7.01
CA PHE A 78 14.33 4.56 6.86
C PHE A 78 14.69 5.62 7.90
N VAL A 79 14.77 5.24 9.18
CA VAL A 79 15.12 6.14 10.28
C VAL A 79 16.55 6.67 10.12
N LYS A 80 17.52 5.82 9.77
CA LYS A 80 18.91 6.24 9.50
C LYS A 80 18.96 7.31 8.40
N ARG A 81 18.21 7.12 7.31
CA ARG A 81 18.20 8.03 6.16
C ARG A 81 17.45 9.32 6.45
N ARG A 82 16.33 9.25 7.18
CA ARG A 82 15.63 10.42 7.70
C ARG A 82 16.56 11.29 8.56
N LYS A 83 17.26 10.67 9.51
CA LYS A 83 18.23 11.38 10.38
C LYS A 83 19.39 11.99 9.59
N ALA A 84 19.78 11.37 8.49
CA ALA A 84 20.80 11.89 7.59
C ALA A 84 20.31 13.00 6.63
N GLY A 85 19.05 13.45 6.74
CA GLY A 85 18.52 14.57 5.95
C GLY A 85 18.00 14.19 4.56
N PHE A 86 17.81 12.89 4.26
CA PHE A 86 17.20 12.48 2.99
C PHE A 86 15.70 12.82 2.96
N PRO A 87 15.12 13.14 1.79
CA PRO A 87 13.70 13.46 1.68
C PRO A 87 12.85 12.22 1.99
N VAL A 88 11.84 12.41 2.86
CA VAL A 88 10.92 11.37 3.31
C VAL A 88 9.46 11.76 3.06
N ILE A 89 8.60 10.78 2.81
CA ILE A 89 7.15 10.93 2.62
C ILE A 89 6.44 9.99 3.58
N TYR A 90 5.39 10.49 4.24
CA TYR A 90 4.49 9.68 5.06
C TYR A 90 3.14 9.59 4.35
N ARG A 91 2.64 8.37 4.13
CA ARG A 91 1.33 8.11 3.53
C ARG A 91 0.46 7.40 4.56
N PHE A 92 -0.65 8.02 4.94
CA PHE A 92 -1.66 7.36 5.76
C PHE A 92 -2.71 6.79 4.81
N ILE A 93 -2.91 5.48 4.89
CA ILE A 93 -3.78 4.73 3.98
C ILE A 93 -4.78 3.98 4.85
N ASP A 94 -6.06 4.33 4.69
CA ASP A 94 -7.17 3.72 5.44
C ASP A 94 -7.59 2.35 4.87
N GLN A 95 -7.09 2.01 3.68
CA GLN A 95 -7.34 0.74 3.00
C GLN A 95 -6.39 -0.36 3.50
N LEU A 96 -6.63 -1.62 3.14
CA LEU A 96 -5.70 -2.72 3.46
C LEU A 96 -4.47 -2.68 2.54
N PRO A 97 -3.30 -3.14 3.01
CA PRO A 97 -2.11 -3.24 2.16
C PRO A 97 -2.36 -4.12 0.92
N PRO A 98 -1.82 -3.77 -0.27
CA PRO A 98 -2.06 -4.53 -1.50
C PRO A 98 -1.68 -6.02 -1.42
N HIS A 99 -0.64 -6.36 -0.65
CA HIS A 99 -0.23 -7.75 -0.46
C HIS A 99 -1.23 -8.54 0.41
N ILE A 100 -1.85 -7.89 1.40
CA ILE A 100 -2.94 -8.48 2.19
C ILE A 100 -4.18 -8.67 1.34
N VAL A 101 -4.53 -7.68 0.50
CA VAL A 101 -5.65 -7.80 -0.45
C VAL A 101 -5.46 -8.99 -1.37
N ARG A 102 -4.27 -9.17 -1.95
CA ARG A 102 -3.96 -10.33 -2.80
C ARG A 102 -4.09 -11.65 -2.03
N GLN A 103 -3.54 -11.76 -0.82
CA GLN A 103 -3.68 -12.97 0.00
C GLN A 103 -5.14 -13.28 0.35
N VAL A 104 -5.95 -12.26 0.61
CA VAL A 104 -7.39 -12.42 0.86
C VAL A 104 -8.11 -12.92 -0.38
N GLN A 105 -7.77 -12.42 -1.58
CA GLN A 105 -8.32 -12.92 -2.84
C GLN A 105 -7.97 -14.39 -3.07
N GLU A 106 -6.72 -14.79 -2.85
CA GLU A 106 -6.29 -16.20 -2.95
C GLU A 106 -7.07 -17.09 -1.97
N ILE A 107 -7.26 -16.66 -0.73
CA ILE A 107 -8.04 -17.41 0.26
C ILE A 107 -9.51 -17.50 -0.13
N ASN A 108 -10.10 -16.45 -0.70
CA ASN A 108 -11.48 -16.50 -1.17
C ASN A 108 -11.64 -17.53 -2.29
N ALA A 109 -10.72 -17.59 -3.26
CA ALA A 109 -10.75 -18.63 -4.29
C ALA A 109 -10.66 -20.05 -3.70
N LEU A 110 -9.86 -20.26 -2.65
CA LEU A 110 -9.81 -21.53 -1.94
C LEU A 110 -11.09 -21.83 -1.13
N ILE A 111 -11.75 -20.80 -0.60
CA ILE A 111 -13.03 -20.94 0.10
C ILE A 111 -14.10 -21.42 -0.88
N ASP A 112 -14.15 -20.85 -2.08
CA ASP A 112 -15.09 -21.26 -3.13
C ASP A 112 -14.86 -22.73 -3.50
N LEU A 113 -13.59 -23.13 -3.69
CA LEU A 113 -13.23 -24.54 -3.94
C LEU A 113 -13.60 -25.47 -2.77
N ALA A 114 -13.46 -25.01 -1.52
CA ALA A 114 -13.86 -25.79 -0.34
C ALA A 114 -15.38 -25.98 -0.24
N LEU A 115 -16.16 -24.99 -0.70
CA LEU A 115 -17.62 -25.10 -0.80
C LEU A 115 -18.02 -26.11 -1.88
N ASP A 116 -17.37 -26.08 -3.04
CA ASP A 116 -17.62 -27.02 -4.15
C ASP A 116 -17.33 -28.48 -3.75
N THR A 117 -16.21 -28.69 -3.05
CA THR A 117 -15.80 -30.01 -2.54
C THR A 117 -16.55 -30.43 -1.27
N LYS A 118 -17.37 -29.54 -0.68
CA LYS A 118 -18.11 -29.74 0.58
C LYS A 118 -17.23 -30.07 1.79
N ASP A 119 -15.94 -29.69 1.76
CA ASP A 119 -15.02 -29.89 2.88
C ASP A 119 -15.24 -28.80 3.96
N LYS A 120 -16.09 -29.14 4.93
CA LYS A 120 -16.43 -28.27 6.06
C LYS A 120 -15.23 -27.96 6.96
N ALA A 121 -14.27 -28.87 7.09
CA ALA A 121 -13.12 -28.69 7.97
C ALA A 121 -12.14 -27.68 7.36
N TRP A 122 -11.84 -27.87 6.08
CA TRP A 122 -10.97 -26.97 5.33
C TRP A 122 -11.58 -25.57 5.18
N PHE A 123 -12.88 -25.47 4.88
CA PHE A 123 -13.62 -24.20 4.86
C PHE A 123 -13.45 -23.40 6.16
N LYS A 124 -13.66 -24.05 7.32
CA LYS A 124 -13.50 -23.39 8.63
C LYS A 124 -12.07 -22.87 8.85
N GLN A 125 -11.06 -23.62 8.42
CA GLN A 125 -9.65 -23.19 8.52
C GLN A 125 -9.37 -21.96 7.65
N LEU A 126 -9.86 -21.96 6.40
CA LEU A 126 -9.67 -20.84 5.47
C LEU A 126 -10.38 -19.56 5.96
N VAL A 127 -11.61 -19.68 6.46
CA VAL A 127 -12.33 -18.53 7.05
C VAL A 127 -11.59 -17.96 8.25
N LYS A 128 -11.04 -18.82 9.13
CA LYS A 128 -10.22 -18.39 10.28
C LYS A 128 -8.96 -17.66 9.82
N LYS A 129 -8.28 -18.18 8.79
CA LYS A 129 -7.07 -17.57 8.20
C LYS A 129 -7.38 -16.22 7.58
N ARG A 130 -8.48 -16.09 6.83
CA ARG A 130 -8.96 -14.83 6.24
C ARG A 130 -9.21 -13.77 7.32
N LYS A 131 -9.94 -14.13 8.38
CA LYS A 131 -10.22 -13.21 9.51
C LYS A 131 -8.93 -12.71 10.16
N LYS A 132 -7.94 -13.59 10.34
CA LYS A 132 -6.64 -13.23 10.91
C LYS A 132 -5.89 -12.21 10.04
N LEU A 133 -5.96 -12.32 8.71
CA LEU A 133 -5.28 -11.39 7.80
C LEU A 133 -5.95 -10.01 7.74
N ILE A 134 -7.28 -9.95 7.85
CA ILE A 134 -8.04 -8.68 7.81
C ILE A 134 -8.01 -7.94 9.15
N GLY A 135 -7.94 -8.69 10.25
CA GLY A 135 -7.87 -8.15 11.62
C GLY A 135 -6.46 -7.79 12.11
N GLN A 136 -5.45 -7.89 11.23
CA GLN A 136 -4.08 -7.42 11.46
C GLN A 136 -3.91 -5.94 11.09
#